data_AF-A0A6I5QTX8-F1
#
_entry.id   AF-A0A6I5QTX8-F1
#
_cell.length_a   1.000
_cell.length_b   1.000
_cell.length_c   1.000
_cell.angle_alpha   90.00
_cell.angle_beta   90.00
_cell.angle_gamma   90.00
#
_symmetry.space_group_name_H-M   'P 1'
#
loop_
_entity.id
_entity.type
_entity.pdbx_description
1 polymer ?
#
loop_
_entity_poly.entity_id
_entity_poly.type
_entity_poly.pdbx_seq_one_letter_code
_entity_poly.pdbx_strand_id
1 'polypeptide(L)' 'MTSQNAAFAIEVVDGYRLGRLRVPLPQVADWLNFLVTPHYQADIISAEQERNRLSIYFEASEGLYSYLESRLTAPSERAA' A
#
# COMPACT_ATOMS: atom_id res chain seq x y z
N MET A 1 7.35 -3.54 -21.31
CA MET A 1 6.60 -2.53 -20.53
C MET A 1 6.50 -3.03 -19.11
N THR A 2 7.40 -2.59 -18.24
CA THR A 2 7.60 -3.13 -16.88
C THR A 2 6.51 -2.61 -15.92
N SER A 3 5.93 -3.52 -15.15
CA SER A 3 4.70 -3.35 -14.36
C SER A 3 4.71 -2.12 -13.45
N GLN A 4 3.81 -1.18 -13.73
CA GLN A 4 3.53 0.03 -12.96
C GLN A 4 2.57 -0.26 -11.78
N ASN A 5 2.73 -1.38 -11.08
CA ASN A 5 1.79 -1.75 -10.02
C ASN A 5 2.23 -1.20 -8.66
N ALA A 6 1.23 -0.99 -7.79
CA ALA A 6 1.47 -0.72 -6.38
C ALA A 6 2.12 -1.94 -5.71
N ALA A 7 2.90 -1.70 -4.66
CA ALA A 7 3.56 -2.73 -3.88
C ALA A 7 3.35 -2.46 -2.39
N PHE A 8 3.21 -3.51 -1.59
CA PHE A 8 3.01 -3.42 -0.15
C PHE A 8 4.10 -4.18 0.60
N ALA A 9 4.52 -3.63 1.73
CA ALA A 9 5.42 -4.26 2.68
C ALA A 9 5.07 -3.80 4.10
N ILE A 10 5.45 -4.60 5.10
CA ILE A 10 5.41 -4.18 6.51
C ILE A 10 6.81 -3.76 6.91
N GLU A 11 6.95 -2.56 7.45
CA GLU A 11 8.20 -2.05 8.01
C GLU A 11 8.13 -2.02 9.54
N VAL A 12 9.27 -2.24 10.19
CA VAL A 12 9.39 -2.15 11.65
C VAL A 12 10.30 -0.97 11.98
N VAL A 13 9.74 0.07 12.59
CA VAL A 13 10.45 1.29 12.98
C VAL A 13 10.33 1.44 14.49
N ASP A 14 11.46 1.41 15.21
CA ASP A 14 11.50 1.54 16.68
C ASP A 14 10.56 0.59 17.44
N GLY A 15 10.31 -0.60 16.88
CA GLY A 15 9.41 -1.61 17.45
C GLY A 15 7.94 -1.49 17.01
N TYR A 16 7.57 -0.45 16.26
CA TYR A 16 6.24 -0.28 15.69
C TYR A 16 6.16 -0.89 14.29
N ARG A 17 5.10 -1.65 14.02
CA ARG A 17 4.82 -2.25 12.70
C ARG A 17 3.95 -1.30 11.88
N LEU A 18 4.50 -0.82 10.76
CA LEU A 18 3.83 0.08 9.83
C LEU A 18 3.61 -0.59 8.48
N GLY A 19 2.45 -0.36 7.89
CA GLY A 19 2.22 -0.69 6.49
C GLY A 19 2.89 0.34 5.59
N ARG A 20 3.69 -0.10 4.62
CA ARG A 20 4.22 0.74 3.55
C ARG A 20 3.59 0.34 2.23
N LEU A 21 2.80 1.25 1.65
CA LEU A 21 2.22 1.09 0.32
C LEU A 21 2.92 2.03 -0.67
N ARG A 22 3.64 1.46 -1.63
CA ARG A 22 4.33 2.20 -2.69
C ARG A 22 3.45 2.25 -3.94
N VAL A 23 2.91 3.42 -4.26
CA VAL A 23 1.93 3.63 -5.33
C VAL A 23 2.50 4.48 -6.47
N PRO A 24 2.15 4.22 -7.74
CA PRO A 24 2.42 5.15 -8.84
C PRO A 24 1.66 6.46 -8.65
N LEU A 25 2.27 7.60 -9.01
CA LEU A 25 1.63 8.93 -8.88
C LEU A 25 0.22 9.01 -9.50
N PRO A 26 -0.05 8.45 -10.70
CA PRO A 26 -1.39 8.50 -11.28
C PRO A 26 -2.47 7.78 -10.46
N GLN A 27 -2.10 6.89 -9.54
CA GLN A 27 -3.01 6.07 -8.73
C GLN A 27 -3.08 6.52 -7.27
N VAL A 28 -2.36 7.58 -6.87
CA VAL A 28 -2.28 8.02 -5.47
C VAL A 28 -3.66 8.31 -4.89
N ALA A 29 -4.50 9.05 -5.62
CA ALA A 29 -5.83 9.42 -5.14
C ALA A 29 -6.71 8.19 -4.86
N ASP A 30 -6.69 7.20 -5.75
CA ASP A 30 -7.47 5.96 -5.59
C ASP A 30 -7.03 5.16 -4.38
N TRP A 31 -5.71 5.06 -4.16
CA TRP A 31 -5.16 4.35 -3.00
C TRP A 31 -5.41 5.09 -1.69
N LEU A 32 -5.29 6.41 -1.67
CA LEU A 32 -5.64 7.20 -0.49
C LEU A 32 -7.12 7.04 -0.13
N ASN A 33 -8.01 7.16 -1.11
CA ASN A 33 -9.45 6.94 -0.91
C ASN A 33 -9.75 5.53 -0.38
N PHE A 34 -9.12 4.51 -0.95
CA PHE A 34 -9.22 3.14 -0.47
C PHE A 34 -8.79 3.02 1.00
N LEU A 35 -7.60 3.52 1.36
CA LEU A 35 -7.05 3.41 2.71
C LEU A 35 -7.91 4.10 3.78
N VAL A 36 -8.46 5.27 3.46
CA VAL A 36 -9.28 6.06 4.41
C VAL A 36 -10.77 5.67 4.38
N THR A 37 -11.16 4.69 3.55
CA THR A 37 -12.55 4.23 3.51
C THR A 37 -12.96 3.72 4.90
N PRO A 38 -14.21 3.98 5.38
CA PRO A 38 -14.64 3.62 6.73
C PRO A 38 -14.52 2.15 7.12
N HIS A 39 -14.35 1.26 6.13
CA HIS A 39 -14.12 -0.16 6.38
C HIS A 39 -12.68 -0.48 6.79
N TYR A 40 -11.69 0.27 6.27
CA TYR A 40 -10.27 0.01 6.48
C TYR A 40 -9.67 0.92 7.54
N GLN A 41 -10.09 2.19 7.56
CA GLN A 41 -9.68 3.20 8.56
C GLN A 41 -8.16 3.19 8.82
N ALA A 42 -7.37 3.22 7.74
CA ALA A 42 -5.93 3.31 7.90
C ALA A 42 -5.54 4.72 8.39
N ASP A 43 -4.74 4.77 9.44
CA ASP A 43 -4.18 5.99 9.98
C ASP A 43 -2.88 6.31 9.25
N ILE A 44 -2.93 7.30 8.35
CA ILE A 44 -1.76 7.72 7.58
C ILE A 44 -0.81 8.51 8.48
N ILE A 45 0.43 8.02 8.58
CA ILE A 45 1.47 8.61 9.43
C ILE A 45 2.35 9.56 8.62
N SER A 46 2.81 9.10 7.45
CA SER A 46 3.67 9.89 6.58
C SER A 46 3.57 9.45 5.13
N ALA A 47 4.05 10.31 4.23
CA ALA A 47 4.19 9.98 2.82
C ALA A 47 5.45 10.59 2.23
N GLU A 48 6.16 9.82 1.41
CA GLU A 48 7.42 10.20 0.78
C GLU A 48 7.35 10.02 -0.73
N GLN A 49 7.58 11.09 -1.48
CA GLN A 49 7.59 11.01 -2.94
C GLN A 49 8.99 10.65 -3.45
N GLU A 50 9.05 9.62 -4.29
CA GLU A 50 10.27 9.21 -4.99
C GLU A 50 9.99 9.10 -6.49
N ARG A 51 10.56 10.04 -7.27
CA ARG A 51 10.40 10.11 -8.73
C ARG A 51 8.92 10.10 -9.13
N ASN A 52 8.45 8.97 -9.67
CA ASN A 52 7.09 8.76 -10.19
C ASN A 52 6.20 7.92 -9.24
N ARG A 53 6.60 7.76 -7.98
CA ARG A 53 5.88 6.99 -6.97
C ARG A 53 5.78 7.75 -5.65
N LEU A 54 4.79 7.38 -4.85
CA LEU A 54 4.61 7.83 -3.48
C LEU A 54 4.66 6.59 -2.57
N SER A 55 5.48 6.62 -1.53
CA SER A 55 5.42 5.66 -0.42
C SER A 55 4.49 6.24 0.64
N ILE A 56 3.42 5.52 1.00
CA ILE A 56 2.47 5.91 2.05
C ILE A 56 2.71 4.97 3.24
N TYR A 57 2.99 5.53 4.41
CA TYR A 57 3.18 4.79 5.65
C TYR A 57 1.96 4.96 6.55
N PHE A 58 1.41 3.85 7.04
CA PHE A 58 0.15 3.87 7.79
C PHE A 58 0.03 2.74 8.80
N GLU A 59 -0.71 3.01 9.86
CA GLU A 59 -1.23 2.00 10.79
C GLU A 59 -2.60 1.53 10.33
N ALA A 60 -2.87 0.23 10.46
CA ALA A 60 -4.17 -0.35 10.15
C ALA A 60 -4.35 -1.69 10.85
N SER A 61 -5.56 -2.25 10.74
CA SER A 61 -5.82 -3.61 11.22
C SER A 61 -4.99 -4.67 10.47
N GLU A 62 -4.67 -5.78 11.15
CA GLU A 62 -4.01 -6.95 10.54
C GLU A 62 -4.82 -7.52 9.35
N GLY A 63 -6.14 -7.34 9.35
CA GLY A 63 -7.00 -7.71 8.23
C GLY A 63 -6.69 -6.91 6.96
N LEU A 64 -6.46 -5.60 7.08
CA LEU A 64 -6.05 -4.78 5.94
C LEU A 64 -4.65 -5.15 5.45
N TYR A 65 -3.70 -5.39 6.36
CA TYR A 65 -2.35 -5.83 5.98
C TYR A 65 -2.38 -7.16 5.22
N SER A 66 -3.12 -8.15 5.73
CA SER A 66 -3.30 -9.45 5.06
C SER A 66 -3.97 -9.30 3.69
N TYR A 67 -4.96 -8.41 3.58
CA TYR A 67 -5.63 -8.10 2.31
C TYR A 67 -4.67 -7.48 1.30
N LEU A 68 -3.88 -6.48 1.68
CA LEU A 68 -2.92 -5.81 0.80
C LEU A 68 -1.79 -6.74 0.37
N GLU A 69 -1.29 -7.57 1.30
CA GLU A 69 -0.29 -8.58 1.02
C GLU A 69 -0.83 -9.59 -0.01
N SER A 70 -2.04 -10.12 0.19
CA SER A 70 -2.68 -11.03 -0.77
C SER A 70 -2.91 -10.36 -2.13
N ARG A 71 -3.45 -9.14 -2.15
CA ARG A 71 -3.82 -8.41 -3.38
C ARG A 71 -2.61 -8.02 -4.23
N LEU A 72 -1.49 -7.66 -3.60
CA LEU A 72 -0.34 -7.05 -4.28
C LEU A 72 0.87 -7.98 -4.41
N THR A 73 0.88 -9.12 -3.70
CA THR A 73 1.92 -10.15 -3.81
C THR A 73 1.48 -11.32 -4.70
N ALA A 74 0.18 -11.45 -5.03
CA ALA A 74 -0.32 -12.49 -5.92
C ALA A 74 0.42 -12.44 -7.28
N PRO A 75 1.06 -13.55 -7.71
CA PRO A 75 1.51 -13.69 -9.09
C PRO A 75 0.32 -13.43 -10.01
N SER A 76 0.56 -12.72 -11.10
CA SER A 76 -0.42 -12.50 -12.15
C SER A 76 -0.77 -13.81 -12.87
N GLU A 77 -1.48 -14.72 -12.20
CA GLU A 77 -2.08 -15.93 -12.77
C GLU A 77 -3.46 -15.59 -13.32
N ARG A 78 -3.49 -14.84 -14.43
CA ARG A 78 -4.57 -14.84 -15.43
C ARG A 78 -3.98 -14.46 -16.79
N ALA A 79 -3.16 -15.36 -17.31
CA ALA A 79 -2.83 -15.42 -18.73
C ALA A 79 -2.87 -16.91 -19.13
N ALA A 80 -4.08 -17.46 -19.21
CA ALA A 80 -4.40 -18.71 -19.89
C ALA A 80 -5.79 -18.56 -20.52
#